data_AF-A0A521TEM5-F1
#
_entry.id   AF-A0A521TEM5-F1
#
_cell.length_a   1.000
_cell.length_b   1.000
_cell.length_c   1.000
_cell.angle_alpha   90.00
_cell.angle_beta   90.00
_cell.angle_gamma   90.00
#
_symmetry.space_group_name_H-M   'P 1'
#
loop_
_entity.id
_entity.type
_entity.pdbx_description
1 polymer ?
#
loop_
_entity_poly.entity_id
_entity_poly.type
_entity_poly.pdbx_seq_one_letter_code
_entity_poly.pdbx_strand_id
1 'polypeptide(L)'
;MDKDIKKKEEKPKKSEFKAFLKKRAPIYLGIIGILVVFVIPELTKSDLQSSFPDNLTDEQKQIVEILMSYNGPNEKGLTVMNAIIEQIAAEYPDEKIYDNKKTKVDLVVSNIDESTENIYKVILTFESYKGKIEYVWNVNLDTKEIEAKNPTAKYVIDIVNYYD
;
A
#
# COMPACT_ATOMS: atom_id res chain seq x y z
N MET A 1 49.87 -24.43 -9.04
CA MET A 1 49.82 -23.15 -8.31
C MET A 1 49.00 -22.21 -9.17
N ASP A 2 47.67 -22.33 -9.05
CA ASP A 2 46.78 -21.48 -8.22
C ASP A 2 46.19 -20.37 -9.10
N LYS A 3 44.90 -20.47 -9.47
CA LYS A 3 43.74 -19.80 -8.82
C LYS A 3 43.83 -18.27 -8.99
N ASP A 4 42.88 -17.54 -9.59
CA ASP A 4 41.45 -17.52 -9.31
C ASP A 4 40.68 -16.77 -10.41
N ILE A 5 39.55 -17.34 -10.82
CA ILE A 5 38.45 -16.64 -11.49
C ILE A 5 37.69 -15.87 -10.40
N LYS A 6 37.78 -14.54 -10.37
CA LYS A 6 36.89 -13.70 -9.55
C LYS A 6 35.86 -12.98 -10.43
N LYS A 7 34.73 -13.66 -10.58
CA LYS A 7 33.43 -13.09 -10.97
C LYS A 7 33.05 -12.06 -9.90
N LYS A 8 33.12 -10.76 -10.22
CA LYS A 8 32.58 -9.71 -9.34
C LYS A 8 31.09 -9.58 -9.61
N GLU A 9 30.29 -9.90 -8.61
CA GLU A 9 28.86 -9.62 -8.54
C GLU A 9 28.63 -8.10 -8.55
N GLU A 10 27.96 -7.60 -9.58
CA GLU A 10 27.44 -6.23 -9.58
C GLU A 10 26.16 -6.16 -8.73
N LYS A 11 26.29 -5.67 -7.50
CA LYS A 11 25.14 -5.21 -6.71
C LYS A 11 24.60 -3.92 -7.33
N PRO A 12 23.27 -3.75 -7.50
CA PRO A 12 22.70 -2.52 -8.02
C PRO A 12 22.94 -1.36 -7.04
N LYS A 13 23.52 -0.26 -7.57
CA LYS A 13 23.88 0.95 -6.83
C LYS A 13 22.62 1.71 -6.40
N LYS A 14 22.27 1.64 -5.11
CA LYS A 14 21.28 2.52 -4.45
C LYS A 14 21.72 4.01 -4.36
N SER A 15 22.79 4.42 -5.03
CA SER A 15 23.40 5.76 -4.90
C SER A 15 22.97 6.76 -5.98
N GLU A 16 22.33 6.34 -7.06
CA GLU A 16 22.03 7.23 -8.20
C GLU A 16 20.76 8.06 -7.96
N PHE A 17 19.74 7.51 -7.30
CA PHE A 17 18.53 8.26 -6.91
C PHE A 17 18.83 9.39 -5.90
N LYS A 18 19.71 9.14 -4.93
CA LYS A 18 20.08 10.13 -3.91
C LYS A 18 20.95 11.26 -4.49
N ALA A 19 21.70 10.97 -5.55
CA ALA A 19 22.48 11.97 -6.28
C ALA A 19 21.60 12.87 -7.17
N PHE A 20 20.46 12.35 -7.64
CA PHE A 20 19.49 13.12 -8.42
C PHE A 20 18.79 14.20 -7.56
N LEU A 21 18.42 13.87 -6.31
CA LEU A 21 17.76 14.81 -5.40
C LEU A 21 18.67 15.92 -4.88
N LYS A 22 19.99 15.70 -4.81
CA LYS A 22 20.92 16.59 -4.10
C LYS A 22 21.66 17.59 -5.01
N LYS A 23 21.53 17.51 -6.34
CA LYS A 23 22.33 18.34 -7.26
C LYS A 23 21.45 19.22 -8.16
N ARG A 24 20.97 20.32 -7.57
CA ARG A 24 20.82 21.71 -8.12
C ARG A 24 19.53 22.39 -7.64
N ALA A 25 19.58 23.01 -6.47
CA ALA A 25 18.84 24.24 -6.19
C ALA A 25 19.86 25.38 -6.29
N PRO A 26 19.74 26.31 -7.26
CA PRO A 26 19.07 27.57 -6.92
C PRO A 26 18.44 28.36 -8.12
N ILE A 27 17.66 27.74 -9.03
CA ILE A 27 16.87 28.48 -10.07
C ILE A 27 15.40 28.03 -10.17
N TYR A 28 14.96 27.02 -9.41
CA TYR A 28 13.57 26.56 -9.49
C TYR A 28 12.54 27.44 -8.77
N LEU A 29 12.94 28.59 -8.22
CA LEU A 29 12.02 29.55 -7.60
C LEU A 29 11.39 30.53 -8.62
N GLY A 30 11.68 30.37 -9.92
CA GLY A 30 11.34 31.34 -10.97
C GLY A 30 10.54 30.77 -12.14
N ILE A 31 9.45 30.03 -11.89
CA ILE A 31 8.34 29.86 -12.85
C ILE A 31 7.04 29.80 -12.04
N ILE A 32 6.47 30.95 -11.68
CA ILE A 32 5.04 31.04 -11.41
C ILE A 32 4.38 31.14 -12.79
N GLY A 33 3.62 30.13 -13.19
CA GLY A 33 2.89 30.21 -14.46
C GLY A 33 2.40 28.91 -15.11
N ILE A 34 2.29 27.79 -14.40
CA ILE A 34 1.39 26.70 -14.82
C ILE A 34 0.62 26.28 -13.58
N LEU A 35 -0.59 26.79 -13.44
CA LEU A 35 -1.63 26.11 -12.67
C LEU A 35 -1.92 24.81 -13.43
N VAL A 36 -1.13 23.77 -13.17
CA VAL A 36 -1.58 22.42 -13.42
C VAL A 36 -2.74 22.26 -12.46
N VAL A 37 -3.95 22.25 -13.01
CA VAL A 37 -5.12 21.78 -12.29
C VAL A 37 -4.84 20.31 -12.04
N PHE A 38 -4.15 20.00 -10.93
CA PHE A 38 -4.03 18.63 -10.47
C PHE A 38 -5.45 18.16 -10.23
N VAL A 39 -5.92 17.27 -11.09
CA VAL A 39 -7.14 16.52 -10.84
C VAL A 39 -6.81 15.73 -9.57
N ILE A 40 -7.50 16.06 -8.48
CA ILE A 40 -7.34 15.37 -7.19
C ILE A 40 -7.42 13.87 -7.48
N PRO A 41 -6.54 13.02 -6.93
CA PRO A 41 -6.73 11.59 -7.02
C PRO A 41 -8.12 11.27 -6.46
N GLU A 42 -9.05 10.86 -7.34
CA GLU A 42 -10.47 10.68 -7.00
C GLU A 42 -10.67 9.58 -5.97
N LEU A 43 -9.69 8.69 -5.80
CA LEU A 43 -9.76 7.64 -4.79
C LEU A 43 -9.63 8.26 -3.40
N THR A 44 -10.77 8.39 -2.72
CA THR A 44 -10.83 8.79 -1.32
C THR A 44 -10.94 7.58 -0.39
N LYS A 45 -10.69 7.80 0.90
CA LYS A 45 -10.99 6.81 1.95
C LYS A 45 -12.44 6.31 1.86
N SER A 46 -13.36 7.20 1.51
CA SER A 46 -14.78 6.88 1.39
C SER A 46 -15.04 5.91 0.25
N ASP A 47 -14.40 6.08 -0.90
CA ASP A 47 -14.62 5.22 -2.07
C ASP A 47 -14.12 3.81 -1.80
N LEU A 48 -12.92 3.68 -1.22
CA LEU A 48 -12.38 2.37 -0.84
C LEU A 48 -13.22 1.70 0.25
N GLN A 49 -13.59 2.41 1.32
CA GLN A 49 -14.43 1.86 2.39
C GLN A 49 -15.83 1.48 1.92
N SER A 50 -16.42 2.25 1.00
CA SER A 50 -17.75 1.94 0.45
C SER A 50 -17.81 0.63 -0.34
N SER A 51 -16.65 0.12 -0.75
CA SER A 51 -16.52 -1.17 -1.44
C SER A 51 -16.43 -2.36 -0.48
N PHE A 52 -16.35 -2.11 0.83
CA PHE A 52 -16.27 -3.18 1.81
C PHE A 52 -17.65 -3.81 2.03
N PRO A 53 -17.73 -5.14 2.22
CA PRO A 53 -18.99 -5.82 2.39
C PRO A 53 -19.71 -5.39 3.68
N ASP A 54 -21.01 -5.11 3.58
CA ASP A 54 -21.84 -4.76 4.74
C ASP A 54 -22.16 -5.95 5.66
N ASN A 55 -21.97 -7.19 5.16
CA ASN A 55 -22.33 -8.41 5.86
C ASN A 55 -21.17 -9.03 6.69
N LEU A 56 -20.14 -8.24 7.02
CA LEU A 56 -19.08 -8.67 7.95
C LEU A 56 -19.63 -8.87 9.37
N THR A 57 -19.16 -9.89 10.06
CA THR A 57 -19.38 -10.06 11.51
C THR A 57 -18.68 -8.94 12.30
N ASP A 58 -19.04 -8.76 13.57
CA ASP A 58 -18.42 -7.72 14.40
C ASP A 58 -16.91 -7.94 14.57
N GLU A 59 -16.47 -9.19 14.72
CA GLU A 59 -15.05 -9.54 14.74
C GLU A 59 -14.36 -9.22 13.42
N GLN A 60 -14.97 -9.56 12.29
CA GLN A 60 -14.41 -9.25 10.97
C GLN A 60 -14.31 -7.73 10.75
N LYS A 61 -15.30 -6.94 11.21
CA LYS A 61 -15.24 -5.47 11.18
C LYS A 61 -14.08 -4.95 12.02
N GLN A 62 -13.90 -5.47 13.23
CA GLN A 62 -12.80 -5.11 14.11
C GLN A 62 -11.44 -5.44 13.47
N ILE A 63 -11.31 -6.59 12.80
CA ILE A 63 -10.09 -6.95 12.06
C ILE A 63 -9.79 -5.96 10.93
N VAL A 64 -10.81 -5.59 10.16
CA VAL A 64 -10.66 -4.61 9.08
C VAL A 64 -10.26 -3.25 9.66
N GLU A 65 -10.85 -2.84 10.78
CA GLU A 65 -10.50 -1.61 11.47
C GLU A 65 -9.04 -1.63 11.98
N ILE A 66 -8.61 -2.71 12.64
CA ILE A 66 -7.22 -2.90 13.09
C ILE A 66 -6.25 -2.74 11.90
N LEU A 67 -6.51 -3.44 10.79
CA LEU A 67 -5.65 -3.39 9.62
C LEU A 67 -5.63 -2.00 8.98
N MET A 68 -6.79 -1.43 8.69
CA MET A 68 -6.91 -0.20 7.90
C MET A 68 -6.49 1.06 8.65
N SER A 69 -6.59 1.03 9.99
CA SER A 69 -6.15 2.12 10.87
C SER A 69 -4.67 2.06 11.24
N TYR A 70 -4.00 0.90 11.06
CA TYR A 70 -2.59 0.73 11.37
C TYR A 70 -1.73 1.79 10.66
N ASN A 71 -0.97 2.55 11.44
CA ASN A 71 -0.18 3.72 11.02
C ASN A 71 1.29 3.63 11.46
N GLY A 72 1.79 2.39 11.55
CA GLY A 72 3.17 2.07 11.87
C GLY A 72 3.46 2.07 13.37
N PRO A 73 4.67 1.62 13.78
CA PRO A 73 5.04 1.46 15.19
C PRO A 73 5.14 2.78 15.96
N ASN A 74 5.29 3.91 15.24
CA ASN A 74 5.43 5.24 15.83
C ASN A 74 4.08 5.99 15.97
N GLU A 75 2.98 5.41 15.48
CA GLU A 75 1.60 5.94 15.50
C GLU A 75 1.41 7.35 14.89
N LYS A 76 2.34 7.79 14.04
CA LYS A 76 2.37 9.15 13.47
C LYS A 76 2.34 9.19 11.95
N GLY A 77 2.39 8.03 11.30
CA GLY A 77 2.61 7.91 9.88
C GLY A 77 1.33 7.72 9.06
N LEU A 78 1.56 7.35 7.80
CA LEU A 78 0.54 6.96 6.85
C LEU A 78 -0.21 5.70 7.33
N THR A 79 -1.54 5.67 7.25
CA THR A 79 -2.29 4.43 7.55
C THR A 79 -2.21 3.44 6.40
N VAL A 80 -2.42 2.14 6.65
CA VAL A 80 -2.55 1.12 5.60
C VAL A 80 -3.58 1.51 4.55
N MET A 81 -4.75 1.99 4.98
CA MET A 81 -5.79 2.50 4.07
C MET A 81 -5.25 3.59 3.13
N ASN A 82 -4.57 4.59 3.69
CA ASN A 82 -4.00 5.67 2.89
C ASN A 82 -2.88 5.21 1.97
N ALA A 83 -2.01 4.31 2.44
CA ALA A 83 -0.94 3.75 1.64
C ALA A 83 -1.47 2.99 0.42
N ILE A 84 -2.56 2.23 0.56
CA ILE A 84 -3.24 1.56 -0.56
C ILE A 84 -3.80 2.60 -1.53
N ILE A 85 -4.47 3.64 -1.02
CA ILE A 85 -5.04 4.72 -1.82
C ILE A 85 -3.97 5.42 -2.65
N GLU A 86 -2.87 5.82 -2.01
CA GLU A 86 -1.75 6.48 -2.67
C GLU A 86 -1.07 5.58 -3.70
N GLN A 87 -0.90 4.29 -3.37
CA GLN A 87 -0.33 3.32 -4.29
C GLN A 87 -1.19 3.15 -5.55
N ILE A 88 -2.52 3.03 -5.38
CA ILE A 88 -3.44 2.94 -6.53
C ILE A 88 -3.42 4.26 -7.31
N ALA A 89 -3.52 5.41 -6.64
CA ALA A 89 -3.48 6.70 -7.31
C ALA A 89 -2.19 6.90 -8.14
N ALA A 90 -1.05 6.40 -7.67
CA ALA A 90 0.22 6.47 -8.39
C ALA A 90 0.23 5.61 -9.68
N GLU A 91 -0.51 4.50 -9.72
CA GLU A 91 -0.65 3.63 -10.91
C GLU A 91 -1.64 4.18 -11.95
N TYR A 92 -2.53 5.07 -11.55
CA TYR A 92 -3.53 5.72 -12.41
C TYR A 92 -3.49 7.25 -12.23
N PRO A 93 -2.37 7.89 -12.60
CA PRO A 93 -2.25 9.33 -12.46
C PRO A 93 -3.33 10.03 -13.29
N ASP A 94 -3.95 11.06 -12.71
CA ASP A 94 -4.98 11.89 -13.34
C ASP A 94 -6.27 11.16 -13.77
N GLU A 95 -6.52 9.95 -13.25
CA GLU A 95 -7.72 9.17 -13.54
C GLU A 95 -8.64 9.00 -12.33
N LYS A 96 -9.95 9.13 -12.57
CA LYS A 96 -11.00 8.78 -11.63
C LYS A 96 -11.24 7.27 -11.64
N ILE A 97 -10.26 6.49 -11.19
CA ILE A 97 -10.27 5.05 -11.46
C ILE A 97 -11.48 4.33 -10.84
N TYR A 98 -12.04 4.80 -9.71
CA TYR A 98 -13.23 4.22 -9.08
C TYR A 98 -14.54 4.46 -9.84
N ASP A 99 -14.63 5.54 -10.63
CA ASP A 99 -15.80 5.81 -11.48
C ASP A 99 -15.84 4.88 -12.70
N ASN A 100 -14.74 4.19 -13.00
CA ASN A 100 -14.67 3.28 -14.13
C ASN A 100 -15.48 2.01 -13.84
N LYS A 101 -16.43 1.69 -14.74
CA LYS A 101 -17.27 0.48 -14.64
C LYS A 101 -16.51 -0.84 -14.61
N LYS A 102 -15.24 -0.84 -15.04
CA LYS A 102 -14.35 -2.02 -14.98
C LYS A 102 -13.56 -2.10 -13.68
N THR A 103 -13.60 -1.05 -12.85
CA THR A 103 -12.96 -1.04 -11.56
C THR A 103 -13.86 -1.74 -10.54
N LYS A 104 -13.27 -2.67 -9.80
CA LYS A 104 -13.93 -3.40 -8.73
C LYS A 104 -12.97 -3.53 -7.56
N VAL A 105 -13.53 -3.42 -6.36
CA VAL A 105 -12.80 -3.68 -5.14
C VAL A 105 -13.58 -4.69 -4.33
N ASP A 106 -12.89 -5.79 -4.00
CA ASP A 106 -13.44 -6.86 -3.19
C ASP A 106 -12.60 -7.02 -1.93
N LEU A 107 -13.26 -7.12 -0.78
CA LEU A 107 -12.63 -7.42 0.50
C LEU A 107 -13.20 -8.73 1.04
N VAL A 108 -12.31 -9.69 1.32
CA VAL A 108 -12.67 -10.98 1.92
C VAL A 108 -11.95 -11.11 3.26
N VAL A 109 -12.70 -11.42 4.31
CA VAL A 109 -12.18 -11.67 5.65
C VAL A 109 -12.60 -13.06 6.09
N SER A 110 -11.64 -13.91 6.43
CA SER A 110 -11.90 -15.29 6.86
C SER A 110 -11.04 -15.65 8.06
N ASN A 111 -11.64 -16.23 9.11
CA ASN A 111 -10.86 -16.83 10.19
C ASN A 111 -10.06 -18.03 9.63
N ILE A 112 -8.77 -18.11 9.98
CA ILE A 112 -7.87 -19.19 9.53
C ILE A 112 -7.39 -20.10 10.66
N ASP A 113 -7.63 -19.72 11.92
CA ASP A 113 -7.38 -20.54 13.09
C ASP A 113 -8.47 -20.31 14.14
N GLU A 114 -9.54 -21.10 14.04
CA GLU A 114 -10.67 -21.08 14.99
C GLU A 114 -10.29 -21.67 16.37
N SER A 115 -9.09 -22.23 16.53
CA SER A 115 -8.79 -23.12 17.64
C SER A 115 -7.82 -22.58 18.69
N THR A 116 -6.91 -21.64 18.35
CA THR A 116 -5.91 -21.16 19.33
C THR A 116 -5.49 -19.70 19.22
N GLU A 117 -5.38 -19.11 18.02
CA GLU A 117 -4.69 -17.82 17.87
C GLU A 117 -5.56 -16.65 17.35
N ASN A 118 -6.87 -16.86 17.12
CA ASN A 118 -7.82 -15.83 16.64
C ASN A 118 -7.26 -15.02 15.45
N ILE A 119 -6.67 -15.71 14.48
CA ILE A 119 -6.06 -15.09 13.30
C ILE A 119 -7.06 -15.06 12.14
N TYR A 120 -7.20 -13.88 11.53
CA TYR A 120 -8.03 -13.65 10.37
C TYR A 120 -7.17 -13.33 9.17
N LYS A 121 -7.45 -14.00 8.05
CA LYS A 121 -6.92 -13.65 6.74
C LYS A 121 -7.78 -12.56 6.12
N VAL A 122 -7.14 -11.48 5.69
CA VAL A 122 -7.76 -10.37 4.97
C VAL A 122 -7.19 -10.33 3.55
N ILE A 123 -8.06 -10.41 2.55
CA ILE A 123 -7.70 -10.29 1.15
C ILE A 123 -8.43 -9.08 0.56
N LEU A 124 -7.67 -8.07 0.15
CA LEU A 124 -8.20 -6.95 -0.62
C LEU A 124 -7.76 -7.12 -2.07
N THR A 125 -8.73 -7.16 -2.98
CA THR A 125 -8.52 -7.22 -4.42
C THR A 125 -8.96 -5.91 -5.04
N PHE A 126 -8.05 -5.24 -5.74
CA PHE A 126 -8.36 -4.13 -6.62
C PHE A 126 -8.20 -4.60 -8.07
N GLU A 127 -9.29 -4.66 -8.82
CA GLU A 127 -9.29 -5.02 -10.23
C GLU A 127 -9.65 -3.80 -11.08
N SER A 128 -8.92 -3.60 -12.17
CA SER A 128 -9.17 -2.54 -13.14
C SER A 128 -8.91 -3.04 -14.57
N TYR A 129 -9.03 -2.14 -15.55
CA TYR A 129 -8.68 -2.44 -16.93
C TYR A 129 -7.18 -2.73 -17.16
N LYS A 130 -6.26 -2.34 -16.25
CA LYS A 130 -4.82 -2.67 -16.36
C LYS A 130 -4.48 -4.02 -15.72
N GLY A 131 -5.38 -4.58 -14.91
CA GLY A 131 -5.19 -5.87 -14.26
C GLY A 131 -5.67 -5.88 -12.81
N LYS A 132 -5.23 -6.90 -12.09
CA LYS A 132 -5.60 -7.16 -10.69
C LYS A 132 -4.40 -6.94 -9.77
N ILE A 133 -4.61 -6.16 -8.72
CA ILE A 133 -3.71 -6.01 -7.57
C ILE A 133 -4.36 -6.71 -6.40
N GLU A 134 -3.64 -7.65 -5.80
CA GLU A 134 -4.10 -8.38 -4.62
C GLU A 134 -3.21 -8.04 -3.43
N TYR A 135 -3.82 -7.85 -2.28
CA TYR A 135 -3.15 -7.66 -1.01
C TYR A 135 -3.65 -8.70 -0.02
N VAL A 136 -2.73 -9.41 0.62
CA VAL A 136 -3.05 -10.50 1.55
C VAL A 136 -2.34 -10.26 2.87
N TRP A 137 -3.12 -10.22 3.96
CA TRP A 137 -2.61 -10.11 5.33
C TRP A 137 -3.21 -11.20 6.21
N ASN A 138 -2.46 -11.55 7.26
CA ASN A 138 -3.02 -12.16 8.45
C ASN A 138 -3.04 -11.11 9.56
N VAL A 139 -4.12 -11.05 10.31
CA VAL A 139 -4.32 -10.14 11.42
C VAL A 139 -4.74 -10.95 12.64
N ASN A 140 -4.00 -10.81 13.73
CA ASN A 140 -4.36 -11.42 15.00
C ASN A 140 -5.34 -10.49 15.74
N LEU A 141 -6.52 -10.99 16.12
CA LEU A 141 -7.54 -10.17 16.79
C LEU A 141 -7.10 -9.70 18.18
N ASP A 142 -6.41 -10.56 18.92
CA ASP A 142 -6.04 -10.34 20.31
C ASP A 142 -4.79 -9.47 20.45
N THR A 143 -3.73 -9.80 19.69
CA THR A 143 -2.44 -9.09 19.75
C THR A 143 -2.41 -7.87 18.83
N LYS A 144 -3.35 -7.78 17.88
CA LYS A 144 -3.40 -6.76 16.80
C LYS A 144 -2.19 -6.80 15.86
N GLU A 145 -1.41 -7.87 15.90
CA GLU A 145 -0.28 -8.06 15.00
C GLU A 145 -0.76 -8.25 13.56
N ILE A 146 -0.07 -7.61 12.62
CA ILE A 146 -0.38 -7.65 11.19
C ILE A 146 0.82 -8.27 10.46
N GLU A 147 0.57 -9.34 9.72
CA GLU A 147 1.57 -10.03 8.93
C GLU A 147 1.20 -9.98 7.44
N ALA A 148 2.05 -9.36 6.62
CA ALA A 148 1.87 -9.37 5.17
C ALA A 148 2.23 -10.73 4.56
N LYS A 149 1.31 -11.30 3.78
CA LYS A 149 1.44 -12.63 3.16
C LYS A 149 1.79 -12.61 1.69
N ASN A 150 1.80 -11.44 1.04
CA ASN A 150 2.26 -11.28 -0.33
C ASN A 150 3.11 -10.01 -0.52
N PRO A 151 3.88 -9.89 -1.62
CA PRO A 151 4.78 -8.77 -1.84
C PRO A 151 4.09 -7.40 -1.84
N THR A 152 2.88 -7.31 -2.39
CA THR A 152 2.10 -6.06 -2.44
C THR A 152 1.68 -5.60 -1.05
N ALA A 153 1.14 -6.50 -0.23
CA ALA A 153 0.83 -6.23 1.18
C ALA A 153 2.09 -5.85 1.96
N LYS A 154 3.21 -6.53 1.70
CA LYS A 154 4.48 -6.25 2.35
C LYS A 154 4.97 -4.84 2.03
N TYR A 155 4.88 -4.44 0.77
CA TYR A 155 5.24 -3.08 0.34
C TYR A 155 4.42 -2.02 1.08
N VAL A 156 3.10 -2.22 1.23
CA VAL A 156 2.23 -1.32 2.00
C VAL A 156 2.66 -1.23 3.46
N ILE A 157 2.89 -2.37 4.13
CA ILE A 157 3.33 -2.39 5.54
C ILE A 157 4.71 -1.75 5.70
N ASP A 158 5.63 -1.98 4.76
CA ASP A 158 6.95 -1.35 4.78
C ASP A 158 6.83 0.17 4.60
N ILE A 159 5.97 0.68 3.71
CA ILE A 159 5.70 2.13 3.63
C ILE A 159 5.21 2.63 4.99
N VAL A 160 4.13 2.04 5.50
CA VAL A 160 3.50 2.48 6.76
C VAL A 160 4.49 2.48 7.93
N ASN A 161 5.40 1.51 8.00
CA ASN A 161 6.37 1.39 9.09
C ASN A 161 7.54 2.35 9.01
N TYR A 162 7.90 2.83 7.81
CA TYR A 162 9.11 3.62 7.58
C TYR A 162 8.81 5.04 7.03
N TYR A 163 7.54 5.40 6.89
CA TYR A 163 7.10 6.75 6.52
C TYR A 163 7.01 7.62 7.77
N ASP A 164 8.06 8.41 8.03
CA ASP A 164 8.15 9.42 9.10
C ASP A 164 7.66 10.80 8.63
#